data_AF-A0A0R1UT65-F1
#
_entry.id   AF-A0A0R1UT65-F1
#
_cell.length_a   1.000
_cell.length_b   1.000
_cell.length_c   1.000
_cell.angle_alpha   90.00
_cell.angle_beta   90.00
_cell.angle_gamma   90.00
#
_symmetry.space_group_name_H-M   'P 1'
#
loop_
_entity.id
_entity.type
_entity.pdbx_description
1 polymer ?
#
loop_
_entity_poly.entity_id
_entity_poly.type
_entity_poly.pdbx_seq_one_letter_code
_entity_poly.pdbx_strand_id
1 'polypeptide(L)' 'MTKIEGALSKKTGVTNVKVLFNASKVKAEFDDSAVSAEDLANVVTDLGYAVQSRKVKPL' A
#
# COMPACT_ATOMS: atom_id res chain seq x y z
N MET A 1 -6.37 -12.19 5.75
CA MET A 1 -5.88 -10.81 5.96
C MET A 1 -4.40 -10.88 6.29
N THR A 2 -3.54 -10.17 5.56
CA THR A 2 -2.08 -10.22 5.77
C THR A 2 -1.60 -9.03 6.58
N LYS A 3 -0.40 -9.10 7.17
CA LYS A 3 0.16 -7.98 7.95
C LYS A 3 0.24 -6.69 7.12
N ILE A 4 0.66 -6.82 5.86
CA ILE A 4 0.73 -5.70 4.90
C ILE A 4 -0.66 -5.10 4.66
N GLU A 5 -1.62 -5.96 4.32
CA GLU A 5 -3.00 -5.53 4.03
C GLU A 5 -3.62 -4.82 5.24
N GLY A 6 -3.48 -5.40 6.44
CA GLY A 6 -3.99 -4.80 7.67
C GLY A 6 -3.30 -3.50 8.07
N ALA A 7 -2.01 -3.32 7.78
CA ALA A 7 -1.32 -2.07 8.07
C ALA A 7 -1.72 -0.95 7.10
N LEU A 8 -1.86 -1.26 5.82
CA LEU A 8 -2.26 -0.29 4.79
C LEU A 8 -3.73 0.10 4.95
N SER A 9 -4.65 -0.83 5.22
CA SER A 9 -6.07 -0.52 5.42
C SER A 9 -6.34 0.31 6.68
N LYS A 10 -5.38 0.43 7.61
CA LYS A 10 -5.50 1.30 8.80
C LYS A 10 -5.12 2.76 8.50
N LYS A 11 -4.48 3.03 7.37
CA LYS A 11 -4.12 4.40 6.99
C LYS A 11 -5.36 5.15 6.53
N THR A 12 -5.54 6.35 7.09
CA THR A 12 -6.62 7.25 6.70
C THR A 12 -6.50 7.59 5.22
N GLY A 13 -7.60 7.48 4.48
CA GLY A 13 -7.62 7.68 3.03
C GLY A 13 -7.37 6.42 2.20
N VAL A 14 -7.06 5.28 2.80
CA VAL A 14 -7.00 3.99 2.08
C VAL A 14 -8.37 3.32 2.09
N THR A 15 -8.90 3.08 0.90
CA THR A 15 -10.25 2.53 0.73
C THR A 15 -10.21 1.03 0.46
N ASN A 16 -9.21 0.56 -0.28
CA ASN A 16 -9.08 -0.85 -0.63
C ASN A 16 -7.62 -1.28 -0.73
N VAL A 17 -7.32 -2.51 -0.31
CA VAL A 17 -5.97 -3.06 -0.40
C VAL A 17 -6.07 -4.52 -0.83
N LYS A 18 -5.26 -4.89 -1.83
CA LYS A 18 -5.16 -6.24 -2.35
C LYS A 18 -3.71 -6.64 -2.47
N VAL A 19 -3.31 -7.63 -1.68
CA VAL A 19 -1.95 -8.17 -1.72
C VAL A 19 -1.89 -9.38 -2.65
N LEU A 20 -1.09 -9.28 -3.71
CA LEU A 20 -0.87 -10.31 -4.73
C LEU A 20 0.49 -10.97 -4.50
N PHE A 21 0.57 -11.92 -3.58
CA PHE A 21 1.83 -12.64 -3.27
C PHE A 21 2.43 -13.35 -4.48
N ASN A 22 1.58 -13.99 -5.30
CA ASN A 22 2.01 -14.67 -6.53
C ASN A 22 2.72 -13.73 -7.52
N ALA A 23 2.40 -12.44 -7.49
CA ALA A 23 2.98 -11.43 -8.37
C ALA A 23 3.93 -10.48 -7.64
N SER A 24 4.19 -10.72 -6.34
CA SER A 24 4.94 -9.83 -5.44
C SER A 24 4.50 -8.37 -5.53
N LYS A 25 3.18 -8.13 -5.63
CA LYS A 25 2.60 -6.78 -5.84
C LYS A 25 1.54 -6.48 -4.80
N VAL A 26 1.42 -5.21 -4.43
CA VAL A 26 0.32 -4.69 -3.63
C VAL A 26 -0.44 -3.68 -4.49
N LYS A 27 -1.77 -3.79 -4.52
CA LYS A 27 -2.65 -2.78 -5.09
C LYS A 27 -3.39 -2.12 -3.94
N ALA A 28 -3.19 -0.83 -3.76
CA ALA A 28 -3.93 -0.04 -2.79
C ALA A 28 -4.67 1.05 -3.54
N GLU A 29 -5.95 1.22 -3.23
CA GLU A 29 -6.76 2.35 -3.65
C GLU A 29 -6.79 3.33 -2.48
N PHE A 30 -6.33 4.54 -2.74
CA PHE A 30 -6.16 5.56 -1.72
C PHE A 30 -6.44 6.96 -2.28
N ASP A 31 -6.83 7.87 -1.41
CA ASP A 31 -6.99 9.29 -1.71
C ASP A 31 -5.65 10.02 -1.53
N ASP A 32 -5.10 10.53 -2.64
CA ASP A 32 -3.83 11.26 -2.69
C ASP A 32 -3.85 12.57 -1.84
N SER A 33 -5.04 13.07 -1.51
CA SER A 33 -5.22 14.24 -0.63
C SER A 33 -5.00 13.90 0.85
N ALA A 34 -5.18 12.63 1.24
CA ALA A 34 -5.10 12.16 2.62
C ALA A 34 -3.86 11.31 2.91
N VAL A 35 -3.40 10.52 1.92
CA VAL A 35 -2.23 9.65 2.05
C VAL A 35 -1.51 9.56 0.72
N SER A 36 -0.17 9.56 0.75
CA SER A 36 0.65 9.44 -0.45
C SER A 36 1.15 8.01 -0.66
N ALA A 37 1.51 7.69 -1.90
CA ALA A 37 2.17 6.41 -2.20
C ALA A 37 3.49 6.21 -1.45
N GLU A 38 4.14 7.29 -1.03
CA GLU A 38 5.34 7.25 -0.18
C GLU A 38 5.02 6.76 1.24
N ASP A 39 3.96 7.29 1.86
CA ASP A 39 3.55 6.87 3.19
C ASP A 39 3.17 5.38 3.21
N LEU A 40 2.44 4.92 2.19
CA LEU A 40 2.11 3.50 2.02
C LEU A 40 3.37 2.64 1.83
N ALA A 41 4.34 3.10 1.05
CA ALA A 41 5.60 2.37 0.87
C ALA A 41 6.43 2.31 2.16
N ASN A 42 6.41 3.37 2.97
CA ASN A 42 7.08 3.40 4.27
C ASN A 42 6.45 2.38 5.23
N VAL A 43 5.12 2.26 5.28
CA VAL A 43 4.46 1.21 6.08
C VAL A 43 4.91 -0.19 5.68
N VAL A 44 5.01 -0.46 4.38
CA VAL A 44 5.48 -1.76 3.88
C VAL A 44 6.95 -2.01 4.26
N THR A 45 7.77 -0.96 4.20
CA THR A 45 9.18 -1.00 4.59
C THR A 45 9.38 -1.23 6.08
N ASP A 46 8.59 -0.57 6.93
CA ASP A 46 8.59 -0.73 8.39
C ASP A 46 8.23 -2.16 8.82
N LEU A 47 7.36 -2.82 8.04
CA LEU A 47 7.04 -4.24 8.21
C LEU A 47 8.16 -5.19 7.75
N GLY A 48 9.28 -4.68 7.23
CA GLY A 48 10.44 -5.44 6.79
C GLY A 48 10.43 -5.83 5.30
N TYR A 49 9.58 -5.22 4.46
CA TYR A 49 9.49 -5.52 3.04
C TYR A 49 10.04 -4.35 2.19
N ALA A 50 11.01 -4.63 1.33
CA ALA A 50 11.56 -3.62 0.44
C ALA A 50 10.61 -3.31 -0.74
N VAL A 51 10.24 -2.04 -0.89
CA VAL A 51 9.43 -1.57 -2.03
C VAL A 51 10.34 -1.24 -3.22
N GLN A 52 10.40 -2.13 -4.21
CA GLN A 52 11.27 -1.95 -5.38
C GLN A 52 10.75 -0.92 -6.38
N SER A 53 9.43 -0.76 -6.50
CA SER A 53 8.82 0.12 -7.50
C SER A 53 7.44 0.57 -7.06
N ARG A 54 7.13 1.83 -7.36
CA ARG A 54 5.86 2.49 -7.04
C ARG A 54 5.26 3.01 -8.35
N LYS A 55 3.99 2.67 -8.62
CA LYS A 55 3.23 3.24 -9.74
C LYS A 55 1.90 3.72 -9.21
N VAL A 56 1.70 5.04 -9.28
CA VAL A 56 0.43 5.69 -9.01
C VAL A 56 -0.25 5.93 -10.36
N LYS A 57 -1.50 5.52 -10.48
CA LYS A 57 -2.34 5.90 -11.62
C LYS A 57 -3.48 6.76 -11.08
N PRO A 58 -3.70 7.96 -11.65
CA PRO A 58 -4.96 8.66 -11.41
C PRO A 58 -6.09 7.79 -11.97
N LEU A 59 -7.18 7.70 -11.20
CA LEU A 59 -8.43 7.06 -11.62
C LEU A 59 -9.23 8.01 -12.51
#